data_AF-A0A8D8AG73-F1
#
_entry.id   AF-A0A8D8AG73-F1
#
_cell.length_a   1.000
_cell.length_b   1.000
_cell.length_c   1.000
_cell.angle_alpha   90.00
_cell.angle_beta   90.00
_cell.angle_gamma   90.00
#
_symmetry.space_group_name_H-M   'P 1'
#
loop_
_entity.id
_entity.type
_entity.pdbx_description
1 polymer ?
#
loop_
_entity_poly.entity_id
_entity_poly.type
_entity_poly.pdbx_seq_one_letter_code
_entity_poly.pdbx_strand_id
1 'polypeptide(L)'
;AGEFTRAGGFLAYYEICEKVNRNGWTVQRDPEGRIGPYAYHGNQWVSYDDVEEIRRKTQYLKQMNLGGGMIWALDLDDFRGRCGCGKHPLLRTMNLELGRITTKRPENCT
;
A
#
# COMPACT_ATOMS: atom_id res chain seq x y z
N ALA A 1 -6.75 -15.02 9.59
CA ALA A 1 -5.76 -14.09 10.16
C ALA A 1 -4.51 -14.11 9.29
N GLY A 2 -3.72 -13.02 9.29
CA GLY A 2 -2.40 -13.02 8.67
C GLY A 2 -1.41 -13.97 9.37
N GLU A 3 -0.41 -14.46 8.64
CA GLU A 3 0.63 -15.35 9.19
C GLU A 3 1.50 -14.63 10.24
N PHE A 4 1.80 -13.35 9.98
CA PHE A 4 2.68 -12.53 10.79
C PHE A 4 1.89 -11.67 11.77
N THR A 5 0.84 -10.99 11.31
CA THR A 5 0.03 -10.12 12.18
C THR A 5 -0.85 -10.90 13.15
N ARG A 6 -1.23 -12.14 12.78
CA ARG A 6 -1.98 -13.11 13.62
C ARG A 6 -3.30 -12.56 14.18
N ALA A 7 -3.87 -11.55 13.54
CA ALA A 7 -5.14 -10.94 13.92
C ALA A 7 -6.22 -11.28 12.88
N GLY A 8 -7.40 -11.70 13.36
CA GLY A 8 -8.57 -11.87 12.51
C GLY A 8 -9.08 -10.52 12.01
N GLY A 9 -9.42 -10.42 10.72
CA GLY A 9 -9.88 -9.16 10.12
C GLY A 9 -8.78 -8.14 9.81
N PHE A 10 -7.50 -8.51 9.96
CA PHE A 10 -6.38 -7.60 9.75
C PHE A 10 -5.24 -8.28 8.98
N LEU A 11 -4.64 -7.56 8.04
CA LEU A 11 -3.45 -7.95 7.28
C LEU A 11 -2.54 -6.74 7.12
N ALA A 12 -1.23 -6.94 7.29
CA ALA A 12 -0.23 -5.93 6.94
C ALA A 12 -0.06 -5.81 5.41
N TYR A 13 0.48 -4.69 4.92
CA TYR A 13 0.70 -4.50 3.48
C TYR A 13 1.58 -5.59 2.88
N TYR A 14 2.64 -6.00 3.59
CA TYR A 14 3.52 -7.09 3.15
C TYR A 14 2.82 -8.46 3.12
N GLU A 15 1.78 -8.68 3.92
CA GLU A 15 0.98 -9.92 3.86
C GLU A 15 0.01 -9.89 2.67
N ILE A 16 -0.53 -8.72 2.34
CA ILE A 16 -1.41 -8.53 1.19
C ILE A 16 -0.63 -8.71 -0.11
N CYS A 17 0.52 -8.04 -0.24
CA CYS A 17 1.32 -8.15 -1.46
C CYS A 17 1.80 -9.58 -1.73
N GLU A 18 2.12 -10.34 -0.68
CA GLU A 18 2.56 -11.73 -0.82
C GLU A 18 1.42 -12.59 -1.33
N LYS A 19 0.21 -12.40 -0.79
CA LYS A 19 -1.01 -13.08 -1.25
C LYS A 19 -1.35 -12.78 -2.70
N VAL A 20 -1.19 -11.53 -3.12
CA VAL A 20 -1.42 -11.11 -4.50
C VAL A 20 -0.36 -11.70 -5.44
N ASN A 21 0.92 -11.53 -5.12
CA ASN A 21 2.02 -11.93 -6.01
C ASN A 21 2.23 -13.45 -6.08
N ARG A 22 1.93 -14.20 -5.01
CA ARG A 22 2.30 -15.61 -4.87
C ARG A 22 1.13 -16.57 -4.66
N ASN A 23 -0.01 -16.08 -4.20
CA ASN A 23 -1.14 -16.93 -3.81
C ASN A 23 -2.39 -16.69 -4.69
N GLY A 24 -2.23 -16.03 -5.83
CA GLY A 24 -3.28 -15.93 -6.86
C GLY A 24 -4.48 -15.07 -6.46
N TRP A 25 -4.32 -14.13 -5.53
CA TRP A 25 -5.40 -13.20 -5.20
C TRP A 25 -5.66 -12.26 -6.38
N THR A 26 -6.93 -12.01 -6.68
CA THR A 26 -7.34 -11.08 -7.73
C THR A 26 -7.48 -9.69 -7.15
N VAL A 27 -6.76 -8.72 -7.71
CA VAL A 27 -6.88 -7.30 -7.35
C VAL A 27 -7.94 -6.64 -8.22
N GLN A 28 -8.79 -5.83 -7.60
CA GLN A 28 -9.76 -4.97 -8.24
C GLN A 28 -9.49 -3.52 -7.88
N ARG A 29 -9.67 -2.66 -8.86
CA ARG A 29 -9.50 -1.21 -8.73
C ARG A 29 -10.79 -0.53 -9.15
N ASP A 30 -11.19 0.50 -8.41
CA ASP A 30 -12.33 1.32 -8.80
C ASP A 30 -11.97 2.15 -10.05
N PRO A 31 -12.66 1.99 -11.18
CA PRO A 31 -12.33 2.72 -12.41
C PRO A 31 -12.46 4.24 -12.27
N GLU A 32 -13.31 4.69 -11.34
CA GLU A 32 -13.49 6.12 -11.04
C GLU A 32 -12.43 6.64 -10.06
N GLY A 33 -11.61 5.77 -9.47
CA GLY A 33 -10.56 6.14 -8.53
C GLY A 33 -11.08 6.78 -7.24
N ARG A 34 -12.28 6.41 -6.77
CA ARG A 34 -12.85 6.94 -5.51
C ARG A 34 -12.26 6.25 -4.30
N ILE A 35 -11.97 4.96 -4.43
CA ILE A 35 -11.39 4.10 -3.38
C ILE A 35 -10.03 3.52 -3.80
N GLY A 36 -9.25 3.08 -2.81
CA GLY A 36 -8.08 2.24 -3.02
C GLY A 36 -8.43 0.83 -3.52
N PRO A 37 -7.43 0.00 -3.82
CA PRO A 37 -7.66 -1.37 -4.27
C PRO A 37 -8.30 -2.25 -3.19
N TYR A 38 -8.92 -3.32 -3.67
CA TYR A 38 -9.22 -4.48 -2.84
C TYR A 38 -8.79 -5.75 -3.56
N ALA A 39 -8.49 -6.79 -2.79
CA ALA A 39 -8.12 -8.09 -3.31
C ALA A 39 -8.97 -9.20 -2.71
N TYR A 40 -9.24 -10.24 -3.48
CA TYR A 40 -10.03 -11.38 -3.02
C TYR A 40 -9.50 -12.71 -3.56
N HIS A 41 -9.81 -13.77 -2.83
CA HIS A 41 -9.56 -15.16 -3.23
C HIS A 41 -10.52 -16.09 -2.48
N GLY A 42 -11.37 -16.82 -3.21
CA GLY A 42 -12.41 -17.65 -2.60
C GLY A 42 -13.36 -16.82 -1.76
N ASN A 43 -13.48 -17.15 -0.46
CA ASN A 43 -14.33 -16.42 0.50
C ASN A 43 -13.57 -15.35 1.30
N GLN A 44 -12.31 -15.04 0.95
CA GLN A 44 -11.51 -14.02 1.62
C GLN A 44 -11.49 -12.73 0.80
N TRP A 45 -11.56 -11.59 1.48
CA TRP A 45 -11.55 -10.26 0.89
C TRP A 45 -10.79 -9.28 1.78
N VAL A 46 -10.01 -8.37 1.19
CA VAL A 46 -9.31 -7.30 1.92
C VAL A 46 -9.24 -6.02 1.08
N SER A 47 -9.57 -4.87 1.67
CA SER A 47 -9.25 -3.54 1.13
C SER A 47 -7.98 -3.01 1.77
N TYR A 48 -7.24 -2.22 1.00
CA TYR A 48 -5.97 -1.67 1.43
C TYR A 48 -5.58 -0.46 0.57
N ASP A 49 -4.54 0.25 0.99
CA ASP A 49 -3.86 1.24 0.16
C ASP A 49 -2.59 0.62 -0.42
N ASP A 50 -2.32 0.89 -1.70
CA ASP A 50 -1.07 0.53 -2.37
C ASP A 50 -0.24 1.79 -2.73
N VAL A 51 0.82 1.60 -3.51
CA VAL A 51 1.72 2.68 -3.90
C VAL A 51 0.99 3.76 -4.72
N GLU A 52 0.11 3.38 -5.65
CA GLU A 52 -0.71 4.34 -6.41
C GLU A 52 -1.68 5.12 -5.53
N GLU A 53 -2.36 4.45 -4.60
CA GLU A 53 -3.33 5.09 -3.73
C GLU A 53 -2.64 6.05 -2.74
N ILE A 54 -1.50 5.66 -2.16
CA ILE A 54 -0.70 6.56 -1.31
C ILE A 54 -0.19 7.76 -2.10
N ARG A 55 0.19 7.57 -3.37
CA ARG A 55 0.56 8.69 -4.26
C ARG A 55 -0.60 9.65 -4.45
N ARG A 56 -1.78 9.14 -4.78
CA ARG A 56 -3.01 9.94 -4.99
C ARG A 56 -3.38 10.72 -3.74
N LYS A 57 -3.42 10.06 -2.57
CA LYS A 57 -3.67 10.72 -1.29
C LYS A 57 -2.63 11.79 -0.99
N THR A 58 -1.34 11.52 -1.25
CA THR A 58 -0.28 12.51 -1.00
C THR A 58 -0.37 13.72 -1.94
N GLN A 59 -0.76 13.53 -3.19
CA GLN A 59 -1.03 14.63 -4.11
C GLN A 59 -2.22 15.47 -3.64
N TYR A 60 -3.27 14.84 -3.13
CA TYR A 60 -4.39 15.55 -2.50
C TYR A 60 -3.94 16.39 -1.30
N LEU A 61 -3.07 15.86 -0.42
CA LEU A 61 -2.50 16.64 0.70
C LEU A 61 -1.85 17.94 0.21
N LYS A 62 -1.12 17.88 -0.90
CA LYS A 62 -0.46 19.06 -1.51
C LYS A 62 -1.45 20.02 -2.13
N GLN A 63 -2.43 19.51 -2.88
CA GLN A 63 -3.47 20.34 -3.52
C GLN A 63 -4.29 21.11 -2.49
N MET A 64 -4.56 20.48 -1.33
CA MET A 64 -5.30 21.07 -0.23
C MET A 64 -4.45 21.90 0.74
N ASN A 65 -3.14 22.02 0.49
CA ASN A 65 -2.19 22.72 1.36
C ASN A 65 -2.24 22.24 2.84
N LEU A 66 -2.30 20.92 3.04
CA LEU A 66 -2.28 20.30 4.37
C LEU A 66 -0.83 20.13 4.87
N GLY A 67 -0.66 20.03 6.20
CA GLY A 67 0.67 19.98 6.84
C GLY A 67 1.48 18.70 6.60
N GLY A 68 0.85 17.62 6.12
CA GLY A 68 1.49 16.34 5.85
C GLY A 68 0.55 15.15 5.99
N GLY A 69 1.13 13.95 5.96
CA GLY A 69 0.42 12.68 6.17
C GLY A 69 1.03 11.91 7.34
N MET A 70 0.20 11.07 7.97
CA MET A 70 0.62 10.13 9.01
C MET A 70 0.49 8.70 8.46
N ILE A 71 1.46 7.83 8.77
CA ILE A 71 1.42 6.41 8.40
C ILE A 71 1.21 5.57 9.65
N TRP A 72 0.19 4.74 9.60
CA TRP A 72 -0.03 3.66 10.56
C TRP A 72 0.15 2.31 9.85
N ALA A 73 1.23 1.58 10.09
CA ALA A 73 2.41 1.90 10.87
C ALA A 73 3.67 1.46 10.11
N LEU A 74 4.85 1.85 10.58
CA LEU A 74 6.11 1.58 9.89
C LEU A 74 6.39 0.09 9.71
N ASP A 75 6.02 -0.73 10.69
CA ASP A 75 6.21 -2.18 10.71
C ASP A 75 5.20 -2.95 9.85
N LEU A 76 4.14 -2.29 9.36
CA LEU A 76 3.11 -2.88 8.51
C LEU A 76 3.34 -2.60 7.01
N ASP A 77 4.23 -1.67 6.68
CA ASP A 77 4.75 -1.48 5.33
C ASP A 77 5.66 -2.66 4.94
N ASP A 78 6.03 -2.81 3.66
CA ASP A 78 7.03 -3.80 3.25
C ASP A 78 8.45 -3.32 3.58
N PHE A 79 8.75 -3.26 4.88
CA PHE A 79 10.03 -2.80 5.41
C PHE A 79 11.21 -3.69 4.99
N ARG A 80 10.95 -4.94 4.57
CA ARG A 80 11.98 -5.88 4.10
C ARG A 80 12.11 -5.95 2.58
N GLY A 81 11.20 -5.36 1.81
CA GLY A 81 11.22 -5.43 0.35
C GLY A 81 10.86 -6.82 -0.20
N ARG A 82 9.98 -7.55 0.48
CA ARG A 82 9.49 -8.88 0.09
C ARG A 82 8.67 -8.87 -1.20
N CYS A 83 7.98 -7.76 -1.49
CA CYS A 83 7.04 -7.62 -2.59
C CYS A 83 7.72 -7.23 -3.93
N GLY A 84 9.03 -6.92 -3.93
CA GLY A 84 9.75 -6.52 -5.15
C GLY A 84 9.69 -5.03 -5.52
N CYS A 85 8.96 -4.19 -4.77
CA CYS A 85 8.89 -2.73 -4.95
C CYS A 85 9.91 -1.93 -4.11
N GLY A 86 10.88 -2.62 -3.52
CA GLY A 86 11.88 -2.02 -2.61
C GLY A 86 11.40 -1.93 -1.17
N LYS A 87 12.26 -1.43 -0.26
CA LYS A 87 11.93 -1.29 1.16
C LYS A 87 11.04 -0.07 1.43
N HIS A 88 10.07 -0.24 2.30
CA HIS A 88 9.11 0.79 2.72
C HIS A 88 8.41 1.48 1.53
N PRO A 89 7.82 0.73 0.59
CA PRO A 89 7.26 1.30 -0.64
C PRO A 89 6.19 2.37 -0.37
N LEU A 90 5.34 2.20 0.65
CA LEU A 90 4.28 3.16 0.96
C LEU A 90 4.86 4.45 1.55
N LEU A 91 5.69 4.35 2.59
CA LEU A 91 6.33 5.52 3.21
C LEU A 91 7.24 6.26 2.23
N ARG A 92 7.99 5.53 1.41
CA ARG A 92 8.90 6.11 0.42
C ARG A 92 8.11 6.88 -0.65
N THR A 93 6.94 6.38 -1.05
CA THR A 93 6.05 7.08 -1.97
C THR A 93 5.58 8.40 -1.39
N MET A 94 5.09 8.41 -0.14
CA MET A 94 4.67 9.65 0.52
C MET A 94 5.82 10.66 0.63
N ASN A 95 7.01 10.23 1.08
CA ASN A 95 8.17 11.12 1.20
C ASN A 95 8.64 11.67 -0.16
N LEU A 96 8.56 10.88 -1.23
CA LEU A 96 8.91 11.32 -2.58
C LEU A 96 7.93 12.39 -3.08
N GLU A 97 6.61 12.15 -2.94
CA GLU A 97 5.60 13.11 -3.39
C GLU A 97 5.62 14.41 -2.59
N LEU A 98 5.95 14.35 -1.30
CA LEU A 98 6.18 15.51 -0.42
C LEU A 98 7.55 16.19 -0.65
N GLY A 99 8.39 15.71 -1.57
CA GLY A 99 9.68 16.32 -1.89
C GLY A 99 10.75 16.17 -0.80
N ARG A 100 10.58 15.23 0.14
CA ARG A 100 11.53 14.98 1.24
C ARG A 100 12.73 14.14 0.81
N ILE A 101 12.59 13.37 -0.27
CA ILE A 101 13.63 12.53 -0.85
C ILE A 101 13.60 12.61 -2.38
N THR A 102 14.74 12.32 -3.01
CA THR A 102 14.88 12.25 -4.48
C THR A 102 15.40 10.88 -4.86
N THR A 103 14.48 9.95 -5.11
CA THR A 103 14.81 8.56 -5.48
C THR A 103 13.87 8.05 -6.58
N LYS A 104 14.18 6.89 -7.20
CA LYS A 104 13.26 6.26 -8.17
C LYS A 104 11.88 6.04 -7.54
N ARG A 105 10.80 6.36 -8.27
CA ARG A 105 9.41 6.07 -7.86
C ARG A 105 9.24 4.57 -7.61
N PRO A 106 8.67 4.17 -6.45
CA PRO A 106 8.20 2.80 -6.27
C PRO A 106 7.11 2.47 -7.29
N GLU A 107 7.17 1.26 -7.84
CA GLU A 107 6.13 0.69 -8.71
C GLU A 107 5.10 -0.05 -7.85
N ASN A 108 3.88 -0.23 -8.36
CA ASN A 108 2.88 -1.05 -7.68
C ASN A 108 3.35 -2.51 -7.66
N CYS A 109 3.28 -3.13 -6.48
CA CYS A 109 3.70 -4.51 -6.22
C CYS A 109 2.55 -5.36 -5.66
N THR A 110 1.31 -4.93 -5.94
CA THR A 110 0.06 -5.66 -5.77
C THR A 110 -0.79 -5.42 -7.01
#